data_AF-A0A382RBE5-F1
#
_entry.id   AF-A0A382RBE5-F1
#
_cell.length_a   1.000
_cell.length_b   1.000
_cell.length_c   1.000
_cell.angle_alpha   90.00
_cell.angle_beta   90.00
_cell.angle_gamma   90.00
#
_symmetry.space_group_name_H-M   'P 1'
#
loop_
_entity.id
_entity.type
_entity.pdbx_description
1 polymer ?
#
loop_
_entity_poly.entity_id
_entity_poly.type
_entity_poly.pdbx_seq_one_letter_code
_entity_poly.pdbx_strand_id
1 'polypeptide(L)' 'MYSMSEEIFQRVKNGEPPYLYFGDVKLDNGSIVNGVLFPRDIAESNHKDISNFGDWRAYIASLKK' A
#
# COMPACT_ATOMS: atom_id res chain seq x y z
N MET A 1 -4.14 8.00 7.80
CA MET A 1 -3.00 8.80 7.28
C MET A 1 -2.10 9.15 8.44
N TYR A 2 -0.78 9.10 8.25
CA TYR A 2 0.19 9.36 9.31
C TYR A 2 1.10 10.53 8.91
N SER A 3 1.37 11.43 9.85
CA SER A 3 2.45 12.41 9.73
C SER A 3 3.65 11.87 10.49
N MET A 4 4.80 11.83 9.84
CA MET A 4 6.02 11.28 10.44
C MET A 4 7.22 12.17 10.17
N SER A 5 8.21 12.12 11.06
CA SER A 5 9.50 12.76 10.81
C SER A 5 10.28 12.00 9.74
N GLU A 6 11.23 12.68 9.10
CA GLU A 6 12.11 12.06 8.11
C GLU A 6 12.84 10.83 8.67
N GLU A 7 13.30 10.90 9.92
CA GLU A 7 13.96 9.78 10.59
C GLU A 7 13.05 8.54 10.68
N ILE A 8 11.79 8.73 11.09
CA ILE A 8 10.83 7.63 11.19
C ILE A 8 10.53 7.10 9.78
N PHE A 9 10.37 7.98 8.80
CA PHE A 9 10.11 7.60 7.43
C PHE A 9 11.23 6.73 6.84
N GLN A 10 12.49 7.09 7.06
CA GLN A 10 13.62 6.28 6.62
C GLN A 10 13.65 4.90 7.29
N ARG A 11 13.30 4.82 8.59
CA ARG A 11 13.19 3.52 9.29
C ARG A 11 12.08 2.65 8.70
N VAL A 12 10.92 3.23 8.39
CA VAL A 12 9.81 2.52 7.73
C VAL A 12 10.27 2.03 6.36
N LYS A 13 10.82 2.92 5.53
CA LYS A 13 11.30 2.61 4.18
C LYS A 13 12.31 1.46 4.16
N ASN A 14 13.23 1.42 5.14
CA ASN A 14 14.22 0.36 5.25
C ASN A 14 13.65 -0.97 5.78
N GLY A 15 12.47 -0.94 6.40
CA GLY A 15 11.76 -2.13 6.90
C GLY A 15 10.71 -2.68 5.94
N GLU A 16 10.42 -2.01 4.83
CA GLU A 16 9.41 -2.47 3.88
C GLU A 16 9.88 -3.73 3.13
N PRO A 17 8.99 -4.72 2.92
CA PRO A 17 9.24 -5.86 2.06
C PRO A 17 9.72 -5.49 0.65
N PRO A 18 10.42 -6.41 -0.06
CA PRO A 18 10.85 -6.18 -1.43
C PRO A 18 9.73 -5.69 -2.35
N TYR A 19 10.11 -4.82 -3.29
CA TYR A 19 9.25 -4.20 -4.30
C TYR A 19 8.24 -3.18 -3.81
N LEU A 20 8.02 -3.02 -2.50
CA LEU A 20 7.25 -1.88 -2.00
C LEU A 20 8.07 -0.60 -2.12
N TYR A 21 7.41 0.45 -2.60
CA TYR A 21 8.01 1.77 -2.72
C TYR A 21 7.00 2.86 -2.37
N PHE A 22 7.51 4.07 -2.15
CA PHE A 22 6.71 5.23 -1.81
C PHE A 22 6.55 6.13 -3.02
N GLY A 23 5.31 6.51 -3.35
CA GLY A 23 5.00 7.36 -4.49
C GLY A 23 3.66 8.07 -4.35
N ASP A 24 3.29 8.85 -5.36
CA ASP A 24 2.12 9.71 -5.32
C ASP A 24 0.81 8.91 -5.43
N VAL A 25 -0.12 9.17 -4.51
CA VAL A 25 -1.47 8.61 -4.48
C VAL A 25 -2.48 9.74 -4.43
N LYS A 26 -3.44 9.71 -5.36
CA LYS A 26 -4.57 10.64 -5.38
C LYS A 26 -5.69 10.12 -4.49
N LEU A 27 -6.10 10.91 -3.51
CA LEU A 27 -7.22 10.62 -2.62
C LEU A 27 -8.55 11.05 -3.25
N ASP A 28 -9.66 10.59 -2.65
CA ASP A 28 -11.04 10.91 -3.06
C ASP A 28 -11.36 12.41 -3.04
N ASN A 29 -10.80 13.12 -2.06
CA ASN A 29 -10.88 14.57 -1.90
C ASN A 29 -10.01 15.35 -2.91
N GLY A 30 -9.33 14.64 -3.82
CA GLY A 30 -8.50 15.21 -4.88
C GLY A 30 -7.07 15.56 -4.47
N SER A 31 -6.71 15.47 -3.18
CA SER A 31 -5.35 15.69 -2.71
C SER A 31 -4.39 14.58 -3.17
N ILE A 32 -3.11 14.92 -3.32
CA ILE A 32 -2.04 13.97 -3.62
C ILE A 32 -1.17 13.84 -2.38
N VAL A 33 -0.96 12.60 -1.93
CA VAL A 33 -0.13 12.26 -0.78
C VAL A 33 0.85 11.16 -1.13
N ASN A 34 1.90 11.02 -0.32
CA ASN A 34 2.83 9.91 -0.46
C ASN A 34 2.22 8.63 0.13
N GLY A 35 2.08 7.59 -0.69
CA GLY A 35 1.52 6.29 -0.32
C GLY A 35 2.43 5.13 -0.67
N VAL A 36 2.14 3.97 -0.10
CA VAL A 36 2.86 2.72 -0.37
C VAL A 36 2.30 2.09 -1.64
N LEU A 37 3.16 1.82 -2.60
CA LEU A 37 2.85 1.30 -3.92
C LEU A 37 3.66 0.03 -4.20
N PHE A 38 3.20 -0.74 -5.18
CA PHE A 38 3.82 -1.97 -5.65
C PHE A 38 3.79 -2.03 -7.19
N PRO A 39 4.80 -2.57 -7.88
CA PRO A 39 4.84 -2.66 -9.34
C PRO A 39 3.66 -3.44 -9.92
N ARG A 40 2.93 -2.80 -10.84
CA ARG A 40 1.72 -3.36 -11.46
C ARG A 40 1.99 -4.69 -12.15
N ASP A 41 3.03 -4.77 -12.98
CA ASP A 41 3.34 -5.97 -13.76
C ASP A 41 3.60 -7.19 -12.86
N ILE A 42 4.23 -6.97 -11.70
CA ILE A 42 4.49 -8.02 -10.72
C ILE A 42 3.19 -8.42 -10.01
N ALA A 43 2.36 -7.44 -9.62
CA ALA A 43 1.09 -7.68 -8.94
C ALA A 43 0.14 -8.51 -9.80
N GLU A 44 -0.11 -8.07 -11.03
CA GLU A 44 -1.07 -8.70 -11.94
C GLU A 44 -0.61 -10.08 -12.42
N SER A 45 0.71 -10.33 -12.46
CA SER A 45 1.25 -11.64 -12.89
C SER A 45 1.35 -12.68 -11.77
N ASN A 46 1.55 -12.26 -10.51
CA ASN A 46 1.93 -13.18 -9.42
C ASN A 46 0.96 -13.21 -8.25
N HIS A 47 0.03 -12.26 -8.15
CA HIS A 47 -0.82 -12.10 -6.99
C HIS A 47 -2.30 -12.12 -7.35
N LYS A 48 -3.12 -12.61 -6.41
CA LYS A 48 -4.57 -12.61 -6.56
C LYS A 48 -5.07 -11.17 -6.52
N ASP A 49 -5.87 -10.80 -7.50
CA ASP A 49 -6.61 -9.55 -7.46
C ASP A 49 -7.67 -9.59 -6.33
N ILE A 50 -7.59 -8.60 -5.44
CA ILE A 50 -8.50 -8.41 -4.31
C ILE A 50 -9.24 -7.05 -4.38
N SER A 51 -9.20 -6.34 -5.50
CA SER A 51 -9.84 -5.02 -5.66
C SER A 51 -11.34 -5.05 -5.34
N ASN A 52 -12.02 -6.17 -5.59
CA ASN A 52 -13.45 -6.34 -5.24
C ASN A 52 -13.75 -6.30 -3.73
N PHE A 53 -12.74 -6.49 -2.87
CA PHE A 53 -12.93 -6.32 -1.42
C PHE A 53 -12.91 -4.85 -0.99
N GLY A 54 -12.34 -3.95 -1.80
CA GLY A 54 -12.23 -2.52 -1.49
C GLY A 54 -11.23 -2.16 -0.38
N ASP A 55 -10.91 -3.08 0.53
CA ASP A 55 -9.93 -2.87 1.58
C ASP A 55 -9.23 -4.16 2.06
N TRP A 56 -7.99 -4.00 2.54
CA TRP A 56 -7.16 -5.11 3.03
C TRP A 56 -7.74 -5.82 4.26
N ARG A 57 -8.40 -5.09 5.17
CA ARG A 57 -8.97 -5.66 6.39
C ARG A 57 -10.20 -6.52 6.07
N ALA A 58 -11.07 -6.10 5.15
CA ALA A 58 -12.19 -6.91 4.66
C ALA A 58 -11.68 -8.18 3.95
N TYR A 59 -10.65 -8.06 3.11
CA TYR A 59 -10.02 -9.24 2.52
C TYR A 59 -9.51 -10.21 3.60
N ILE A 60 -8.72 -9.75 4.58
CA ILE A 60 -8.23 -10.60 5.67
C ILE A 60 -9.37 -11.19 6.51
N ALA A 61 -10.43 -10.43 6.78
CA ALA A 61 -11.61 -10.93 7.49
C ALA A 61 -12.31 -12.06 6.71
N SER A 62 -12.38 -11.96 5.38
CA SER A 62 -12.95 -13.02 4.53
C SER A 62 -12.16 -14.33 4.56
N LEU A 63 -10.89 -14.29 4.97
CA LEU A 63 -10.04 -15.49 5.12
C LEU A 63 -10.20 -16.17 6.49
N LYS A 64 -10.74 -15.47 7.49
CA LYS A 64 -10.95 -16.04 8.83
C LYS A 64 -12.25 -16.85 8.82
N LYS A 65 -12.12 -18.16 9.01
CA LYS A 65 -13.24 -19.10 9.22
C LYS A 65 -13.78 -19.03 10.64
#